data_AF-A0A3A8H5L0-F1
#
_entry.id   AF-A0A3A8H5L0-F1
#
_cell.length_a   1.000
_cell.length_b   1.000
_cell.length_c   1.000
_cell.angle_alpha   90.00
_cell.angle_beta   90.00
_cell.angle_gamma   90.00
#
_symmetry.space_group_name_H-M   'P 1'
#
loop_
_entity.id
_entity.type
_entity.pdbx_description
1 polymer ?
#
loop_
_entity_poly.entity_id
_entity_poly.type
_entity_poly.pdbx_seq_one_letter_code
_entity_poly.pdbx_strand_id
1 'polypeptide(L)'
;MDDTQGLPPPDFEPARAKAAKDLKLPALIMMGMGGLWVLYSLFGLYRTLSPEGLQAMHAGVDKALEVYPPELRAQARAILASFLSPTFLALSALPGICLNGLVVFGAWKMKNLQLHGLALTVSIICCIPCCGPGWGLGLIPGIWSLVVLNRPEVKAAFRSK
;
A
#
# COMPACT_ATOMS: atom_id res chain seq x y z
N MET A 1 47.92 -5.36 -19.22
CA MET A 1 46.45 -5.27 -19.16
C MET A 1 46.03 -5.58 -17.73
N ASP A 2 45.98 -4.56 -16.88
CA ASP A 2 44.91 -4.42 -15.88
C ASP A 2 44.94 -2.96 -15.40
N ASP A 3 44.41 -2.09 -16.26
CA ASP A 3 44.23 -0.65 -16.04
C ASP A 3 43.05 -0.40 -15.09
N THR A 4 43.16 -0.85 -13.83
CA THR A 4 42.10 -0.63 -12.81
C THR A 4 42.51 0.32 -11.68
N GLN A 5 43.76 0.79 -11.63
CA GLN A 5 44.24 1.69 -10.56
C GLN A 5 44.11 3.21 -10.82
N GLY A 6 43.34 3.62 -11.83
CA GLY A 6 43.25 5.04 -12.23
C GLY A 6 41.89 5.73 -12.02
N LEU A 7 40.86 5.02 -11.54
CA LEU A 7 39.54 5.63 -11.37
C LEU A 7 39.48 6.36 -10.01
N PRO A 8 39.18 7.68 -9.99
CA PRO A 8 38.91 8.38 -8.74
C PRO A 8 37.80 7.64 -7.98
N PRO A 9 37.84 7.60 -6.63
CA PRO A 9 36.78 6.98 -5.84
C PRO A 9 35.45 7.53 -6.34
N PRO A 10 34.48 6.66 -6.70
CA PRO A 10 33.24 7.11 -7.30
C PRO A 10 32.63 8.17 -6.41
N ASP A 11 32.46 9.36 -6.95
CA ASP A 11 31.92 10.53 -6.31
C ASP A 11 30.48 10.20 -5.88
N PHE A 12 30.36 9.76 -4.62
CA PHE A 12 29.10 9.24 -4.06
C PHE A 12 28.04 10.33 -3.93
N GLU A 13 28.43 11.60 -3.83
CA GLU A 13 27.56 12.77 -3.71
C GLU A 13 26.63 12.97 -4.94
N PRO A 14 27.14 13.08 -6.19
CA PRO A 14 26.29 13.20 -7.37
C PRO A 14 25.46 11.93 -7.63
N ALA A 15 26.01 10.74 -7.38
CA ALA A 15 25.29 9.46 -7.50
C ALA A 15 24.10 9.39 -6.52
N ARG A 16 24.30 9.87 -5.29
CA ARG A 16 23.27 9.97 -4.25
C ARG A 16 22.19 11.00 -4.60
N ALA A 17 22.58 12.16 -5.12
CA ALA A 17 21.63 13.19 -5.56
C ALA A 17 20.73 12.69 -6.69
N LYS A 18 21.30 11.94 -7.65
CA LYS A 18 20.57 11.29 -8.74
C LYS A 18 19.63 10.21 -8.22
N ALA A 19 20.09 9.34 -7.32
CA ALA A 19 19.27 8.32 -6.67
C ALA A 19 18.07 8.91 -5.91
N ALA A 20 18.30 9.98 -5.14
CA ALA A 20 17.23 10.70 -4.45
C ALA A 20 16.23 11.30 -5.44
N LYS A 21 16.69 11.84 -6.57
CA LYS A 21 15.82 12.42 -7.61
C LYS A 21 14.94 11.36 -8.28
N ASP A 22 15.53 10.22 -8.64
CA ASP A 22 14.82 9.11 -9.30
C ASP A 22 13.80 8.45 -8.36
N LEU A 23 14.06 8.43 -7.04
CA LEU A 23 13.15 7.87 -6.04
C LEU A 23 12.07 8.85 -5.56
N LYS A 24 12.26 10.17 -5.71
CA LYS A 24 11.29 11.18 -5.25
C LYS A 24 9.93 11.05 -5.93
N LEU A 25 9.89 10.78 -7.24
CA LEU A 25 8.64 10.67 -7.99
C LEU A 25 7.81 9.43 -7.58
N PRO A 26 8.37 8.20 -7.57
CA PRO A 26 7.62 7.03 -7.12
C PRO A 26 7.22 7.14 -5.64
N ALA A 27 8.08 7.68 -4.77
CA ALA A 27 7.75 7.87 -3.36
C ALA A 27 6.61 8.87 -3.14
N LEU A 28 6.55 9.97 -3.90
CA LEU A 28 5.48 10.96 -3.81
C LEU A 28 4.13 10.36 -4.26
N ILE A 29 4.15 9.57 -5.34
CA ILE A 29 2.97 8.85 -5.85
C ILE A 29 2.46 7.87 -4.79
N MET A 30 3.35 7.09 -4.16
CA MET A 30 2.98 6.17 -3.09
C MET A 30 2.41 6.90 -1.87
N MET A 31 3.00 8.02 -1.46
CA MET A 31 2.48 8.84 -0.35
C MET A 31 1.09 9.39 -0.66
N GLY A 32 0.89 9.93 -1.86
CA GLY A 32 -0.39 10.51 -2.28
C GLY A 32 -1.49 9.46 -2.37
N MET A 33 -1.22 8.34 -3.03
CA MET A 33 -2.18 7.24 -3.18
C MET A 33 -2.49 6.56 -1.85
N GLY A 34 -1.46 6.25 -1.05
CA GLY A 34 -1.63 5.62 0.26
C GLY A 34 -2.38 6.52 1.23
N GLY A 35 -2.04 7.82 1.28
CA GLY A 35 -2.73 8.79 2.12
C GLY A 35 -4.19 9.00 1.72
N LEU A 36 -4.47 9.17 0.42
CA LEU A 36 -5.84 9.28 -0.08
C LEU A 36 -6.66 8.02 0.20
N TRP A 37 -6.03 6.84 0.13
CA TRP A 37 -6.70 5.59 0.40
C TRP A 37 -7.02 5.41 1.89
N VAL A 38 -6.10 5.78 2.79
CA VAL A 38 -6.40 5.82 4.23
C VAL A 38 -7.58 6.73 4.51
N LEU A 39 -7.63 7.92 3.90
CA LEU A 39 -8.75 8.85 4.04
C LEU A 39 -10.07 8.27 3.50
N TYR A 40 -10.05 7.66 2.31
CA TYR A 40 -11.24 7.01 1.76
C TYR A 40 -11.69 5.85 2.64
N SER A 41 -10.77 5.02 3.13
CA SER A 41 -11.09 3.89 4.00
C SER A 41 -11.69 4.35 5.33
N LEU A 42 -11.18 5.44 5.91
CA LEU A 42 -11.75 6.06 7.11
C LEU A 42 -13.14 6.64 6.83
N PHE A 43 -13.32 7.31 5.69
CA PHE A 43 -14.61 7.87 5.29
C PHE A 43 -15.65 6.77 4.99
N GLY A 44 -15.23 5.69 4.32
CA GLY A 44 -16.05 4.51 4.06
C GLY A 44 -16.43 3.80 5.35
N LEU A 45 -15.50 3.68 6.30
CA LEU A 45 -15.77 3.11 7.61
C LEU A 45 -16.77 3.98 8.40
N TYR A 46 -16.60 5.30 8.39
CA TYR A 46 -17.55 6.25 8.97
C TYR A 46 -18.94 6.13 8.35
N ARG A 47 -19.03 6.07 7.01
CA ARG A 47 -20.27 5.86 6.26
C ARG A 47 -20.92 4.51 6.56
N THR A 48 -20.14 3.46 6.77
CA THR A 48 -20.65 2.10 7.05
C THR A 48 -21.12 1.98 8.50
N LEU A 49 -20.46 2.66 9.43
CA LEU A 49 -20.83 2.72 10.85
C LEU A 49 -21.99 3.67 11.12
N SER A 50 -22.36 4.54 10.17
CA SER A 50 -23.51 5.42 10.33
C SER A 50 -24.82 4.63 10.30
N PRO A 51 -25.89 5.12 10.97
CA PRO A 51 -27.20 4.46 10.93
C PRO A 51 -27.73 4.28 9.50
N GLU A 52 -27.47 5.24 8.62
CA GLU A 52 -27.85 5.22 7.21
C GLU A 52 -27.11 4.11 6.44
N GLY A 53 -25.80 3.96 6.66
CA GLY A 53 -25.00 2.91 6.03
C GLY A 53 -25.38 1.52 6.52
N LEU A 54 -25.67 1.38 7.81
CA LEU A 54 -26.11 0.11 8.39
C LEU A 54 -27.47 -0.32 7.82
N GLN A 55 -28.41 0.63 7.69
CA GLN A 55 -29.70 0.37 7.03
C GLN A 55 -29.52 0.01 5.56
N ALA A 56 -28.67 0.72 4.83
CA ALA A 56 -28.39 0.41 3.42
C ALA A 56 -27.76 -0.98 3.26
N MET A 57 -26.85 -1.38 4.16
CA MET A 57 -26.28 -2.73 4.19
C MET A 57 -27.34 -3.80 4.45
N HIS A 58 -28.21 -3.60 5.45
CA HIS A 58 -29.29 -4.54 5.74
C HIS A 58 -30.26 -4.70 4.56
N ALA A 59 -30.65 -3.59 3.92
CA ALA A 59 -31.50 -3.60 2.73
C ALA A 59 -30.81 -4.32 1.55
N GLY A 60 -29.50 -4.13 1.38
CA GLY A 60 -28.71 -4.83 0.36
C GLY A 60 -28.62 -6.33 0.61
N VAL A 61 -28.44 -6.76 1.86
CA VAL A 61 -28.44 -8.17 2.26
C VAL A 61 -29.81 -8.80 2.01
N ASP A 62 -30.89 -8.11 2.38
CA ASP A 62 -32.25 -8.60 2.18
C ASP A 62 -32.55 -8.82 0.69
N LYS A 63 -32.18 -7.85 -0.16
CA LYS A 63 -32.30 -7.97 -1.62
C LYS A 63 -31.45 -9.11 -2.21
N ALA A 64 -30.22 -9.32 -1.70
CA ALA A 64 -29.35 -10.40 -2.16
C ALA A 64 -29.91 -11.79 -1.79
N LEU A 65 -30.63 -11.88 -0.68
CA LEU A 65 -31.22 -13.12 -0.20
C LEU A 65 -32.57 -13.45 -0.85
N GLU A 66 -33.20 -12.51 -1.57
CA GLU A 66 -34.44 -12.76 -2.32
C GLU A 66 -34.28 -13.87 -3.37
N VAL A 67 -33.07 -14.07 -3.90
CA VAL A 67 -32.77 -15.11 -4.90
C VAL A 67 -32.77 -16.53 -4.29
N TYR A 68 -32.62 -16.65 -2.98
CA TYR A 68 -32.52 -17.94 -2.30
C TYR A 68 -33.88 -18.45 -1.79
N PRO A 69 -34.07 -19.78 -1.72
CA PRO A 69 -35.27 -20.39 -1.12
C PRO A 69 -35.41 -20.02 0.37
N PRO A 70 -36.64 -19.96 0.89
CA PRO A 70 -36.93 -19.39 2.21
C PRO A 70 -36.31 -20.17 3.38
N GLU A 71 -36.00 -21.46 3.23
CA GLU A 71 -35.32 -22.23 4.28
C GLU A 71 -33.85 -21.85 4.42
N LEU A 72 -33.16 -21.63 3.28
CA LEU A 72 -31.75 -21.24 3.24
C LEU A 72 -31.54 -19.75 3.55
N ARG A 73 -32.55 -18.90 3.34
CA ARG A 73 -32.50 -17.45 3.62
C ARG A 73 -32.11 -17.12 5.06
N ALA A 74 -32.69 -17.81 6.05
CA ALA A 74 -32.43 -17.49 7.46
C ALA A 74 -30.99 -17.82 7.86
N GLN A 75 -30.48 -18.95 7.38
CA GLN A 75 -29.11 -19.39 7.65
C GLN A 75 -28.10 -18.51 6.90
N ALA A 76 -28.35 -18.21 5.62
CA ALA A 76 -27.54 -17.30 4.82
C ALA A 76 -27.54 -15.88 5.40
N ARG A 77 -28.67 -15.38 5.91
CA ARG A 77 -28.76 -14.08 6.59
C ARG A 77 -27.86 -14.02 7.81
N ALA A 78 -27.88 -15.03 8.68
CA ALA A 78 -27.06 -15.03 9.89
C ALA A 78 -25.56 -15.02 9.58
N ILE A 79 -25.15 -15.82 8.58
CA ILE A 79 -23.77 -15.89 8.12
C ILE A 79 -23.36 -14.55 7.48
N LEU A 80 -24.12 -14.05 6.49
CA LEU A 80 -23.81 -12.78 5.84
C LEU A 80 -23.83 -11.61 6.82
N ALA A 81 -24.81 -11.51 7.71
CA ALA A 81 -24.88 -10.42 8.69
C ALA A 81 -23.70 -10.43 9.65
N SER A 82 -23.15 -11.61 9.96
CA SER A 82 -21.95 -11.74 10.80
C SER A 82 -20.69 -11.25 10.07
N PHE A 83 -20.52 -11.66 8.80
CA PHE A 83 -19.41 -11.24 7.94
C PHE A 83 -19.50 -9.76 7.51
N LEU A 84 -20.69 -9.21 7.36
CA LEU A 84 -20.93 -7.80 7.02
C LEU A 84 -21.21 -6.96 8.28
N SER A 85 -20.97 -7.52 9.47
CA SER A 85 -21.18 -6.76 10.69
C SER A 85 -20.22 -5.57 10.74
N PRO A 86 -20.66 -4.40 11.24
CA PRO A 86 -19.82 -3.22 11.35
C PRO A 86 -18.54 -3.49 12.16
N THR A 87 -18.64 -4.34 13.19
CA THR A 87 -17.50 -4.76 14.01
C THR A 87 -16.52 -5.61 13.22
N PHE A 88 -16.99 -6.60 12.45
CA PHE A 88 -16.13 -7.42 11.60
C PHE A 88 -15.48 -6.59 10.50
N LEU A 89 -16.24 -5.72 9.84
CA LEU A 89 -15.73 -4.82 8.81
C LEU A 89 -14.67 -3.87 9.37
N ALA A 90 -14.91 -3.25 10.53
CA ALA A 90 -13.92 -2.40 11.20
C ALA A 90 -12.63 -3.17 11.54
N LEU A 91 -12.76 -4.38 12.11
CA LEU A 91 -11.61 -5.21 12.47
C LEU A 91 -10.83 -5.67 11.24
N SER A 92 -11.52 -6.06 10.17
CA SER A 92 -10.92 -6.49 8.90
C SER A 92 -10.23 -5.35 8.14
N ALA A 93 -10.62 -4.09 8.39
CA ALA A 93 -9.97 -2.91 7.80
C ALA A 93 -8.66 -2.53 8.49
N LEU A 94 -8.45 -2.92 9.76
CA LEU A 94 -7.23 -2.56 10.52
C LEU A 94 -5.92 -2.99 9.84
N PRO A 95 -5.77 -4.25 9.37
CA PRO A 95 -4.55 -4.66 8.68
C PRO A 95 -4.27 -3.81 7.43
N GLY A 96 -5.31 -3.47 6.66
CA GLY A 96 -5.18 -2.64 5.46
C GLY A 96 -4.73 -1.21 5.77
N ILE A 97 -5.24 -0.61 6.85
CA ILE A 97 -4.83 0.71 7.32
C ILE A 97 -3.39 0.67 7.84
N CYS A 98 -3.04 -0.34 8.64
CA CYS A 98 -1.67 -0.51 9.16
C CYS A 98 -0.65 -0.70 8.03
N LEU A 99 -0.96 -1.52 7.03
CA LEU A 99 -0.09 -1.76 5.88
C LEU A 99 0.07 -0.51 5.01
N ASN A 100 -1.01 0.24 4.76
CA ASN A 100 -0.90 1.54 4.06
C ASN A 100 -0.10 2.57 4.85
N GLY A 101 -0.26 2.61 6.18
CA GLY A 101 0.57 3.42 7.06
C GLY A 101 2.05 3.06 6.97
N LEU A 102 2.36 1.75 6.95
CA LEU A 102 3.72 1.25 6.76
C LEU A 102 4.29 1.63 5.38
N VAL A 103 3.47 1.60 4.33
CA VAL A 103 3.84 2.04 2.98
C VAL A 103 4.18 3.53 2.96
N VAL A 104 3.34 4.37 3.57
CA VAL A 104 3.58 5.81 3.67
C VAL A 104 4.87 6.11 4.46
N PHE A 105 5.06 5.42 5.59
CA PHE A 105 6.27 5.54 6.40
C PHE A 105 7.52 5.08 5.64
N GLY A 106 7.42 3.98 4.90
CA GLY A 106 8.47 3.45 4.05
C GLY A 106 8.83 4.35 2.89
N ALA A 107 7.84 4.92 2.20
CA ALA A 107 8.02 5.89 1.13
C ALA A 107 8.70 7.17 1.64
N TRP A 108 8.36 7.61 2.86
CA TRP A 108 9.04 8.74 3.49
C TRP A 108 10.52 8.45 3.78
N LYS A 109 10.84 7.23 4.24
CA LYS A 109 12.22 6.78 4.45
C LYS A 109 12.99 6.57 3.14
N MET A 110 12.34 6.09 2.08
CA MET A 110 12.90 6.02 0.71
C MET A 110 13.35 7.39 0.21
N LYS A 111 12.52 8.43 0.40
CA LYS A 111 12.85 9.80 -0.02
C LYS A 111 14.09 10.34 0.68
N ASN A 112 14.34 9.90 1.92
CA ASN A 112 15.50 10.29 2.71
C ASN A 112 16.73 9.38 2.50
N LEU A 113 16.66 8.40 1.59
CA LEU A 113 17.69 7.38 1.35
C LEU A 113 18.11 6.68 2.66
N GLN A 114 17.14 6.36 3.52
CA GLN A 114 17.36 5.69 4.81
C GLN A 114 16.78 4.28 4.79
N LEU A 115 17.53 3.32 5.36
CA LEU A 115 17.10 1.92 5.57
C LEU A 115 16.69 1.21 4.27
N HIS A 116 17.69 0.80 3.46
CA HIS A 116 17.47 0.10 2.18
C HIS A 116 16.54 -1.11 2.30
N GLY A 117 16.68 -1.90 3.37
CA GLY A 117 15.82 -3.06 3.62
C GLY A 117 14.35 -2.67 3.83
N LEU A 118 14.07 -1.57 4.54
CA LEU A 118 12.70 -1.12 4.79
C LEU A 118 12.07 -0.55 3.52
N ALA A 119 12.86 0.18 2.71
CA ALA A 119 12.46 0.60 1.37
C ALA A 119 12.09 -0.61 0.49
N LEU A 120 12.96 -1.61 0.41
CA LEU A 120 12.74 -2.77 -0.46
C LEU A 120 11.47 -3.55 -0.05
N THR A 121 11.27 -3.78 1.26
CA THR A 121 10.08 -4.45 1.79
C THR A 121 8.80 -3.68 1.46
N VAL A 122 8.82 -2.36 1.56
CA VAL A 122 7.66 -1.51 1.27
C VAL A 122 7.34 -1.50 -0.23
N SER A 123 8.34 -1.47 -1.10
CA SER A 123 8.16 -1.63 -2.55
C SER A 123 7.50 -2.97 -2.90
N ILE A 124 7.92 -4.05 -2.23
CA ILE A 124 7.35 -5.39 -2.42
C ILE A 124 5.90 -5.43 -1.90
N ILE A 125 5.64 -4.89 -0.71
CA ILE A 125 4.27 -4.81 -0.14
C ILE A 125 3.34 -4.02 -1.08
N CYS A 126 3.82 -2.93 -1.70
CA CYS A 126 3.07 -2.19 -2.71
C CYS A 126 2.76 -2.99 -3.99
N CYS A 127 3.59 -3.99 -4.31
CA CYS A 127 3.34 -4.87 -5.45
C CYS A 127 2.32 -5.97 -5.12
N ILE A 128 2.04 -6.24 -3.84
CA ILE A 128 1.06 -7.26 -3.44
C ILE A 128 -0.34 -6.63 -3.49
N PRO A 129 -1.25 -7.13 -4.36
CA PRO A 129 -2.54 -6.50 -4.65
C PRO A 129 -3.58 -6.60 -3.52
N CYS A 130 -3.19 -6.96 -2.30
CA CYS A 130 -4.12 -7.09 -1.17
C CYS A 130 -4.39 -5.78 -0.42
N CYS A 131 -3.71 -4.67 -0.75
CA CYS A 131 -3.72 -3.45 0.07
C CYS A 131 -4.17 -2.14 -0.60
N GLY A 132 -4.72 -2.14 -1.82
CA GLY A 132 -5.18 -0.89 -2.46
C GLY A 132 -6.11 -1.09 -3.67
N PRO A 133 -6.91 -0.07 -4.05
CA PRO A 133 -8.04 -0.17 -4.99
C PRO A 133 -7.64 -0.21 -6.47
N GLY A 134 -6.46 -0.72 -6.81
CA GLY A 134 -6.02 -0.80 -8.19
C GLY A 134 -5.04 -1.93 -8.39
N TRP A 135 -5.55 -3.07 -8.86
CA TRP A 135 -4.75 -4.21 -9.33
C TRP A 135 -3.61 -3.84 -10.30
N GLY A 136 -3.53 -2.60 -10.82
CA GLY A 136 -2.40 -2.09 -11.62
C GLY A 136 -1.74 -0.79 -11.14
N LEU A 137 -2.39 0.04 -10.32
CA LEU A 137 -1.86 1.38 -10.01
C LEU A 137 -0.75 1.37 -8.95
N GLY A 138 -0.77 0.40 -8.02
CA GLY A 138 0.32 0.21 -7.05
C GLY A 138 1.58 -0.43 -7.67
N LEU A 139 1.40 -1.21 -8.74
CA LEU A 139 2.49 -1.89 -9.45
C LEU A 139 3.44 -0.91 -10.15
N ILE A 140 2.93 0.17 -10.74
CA ILE A 140 3.77 1.14 -11.45
C ILE A 140 4.83 1.75 -10.53
N PRO A 141 4.48 2.40 -9.40
CA PRO A 141 5.46 2.93 -8.47
C PRO A 141 6.21 1.80 -7.71
N GLY A 142 5.56 0.66 -7.46
CA GLY A 142 6.16 -0.50 -6.79
C GLY A 142 7.34 -1.09 -7.57
N ILE A 143 7.11 -1.46 -8.83
CA ILE A 143 8.14 -1.95 -9.75
C ILE A 143 9.19 -0.88 -10.00
N TRP A 144 8.78 0.37 -10.23
CA TRP A 144 9.74 1.44 -10.50
C TRP A 144 10.71 1.65 -9.33
N SER A 145 10.20 1.70 -8.10
CA SER A 145 11.05 1.78 -6.91
C SER A 145 11.94 0.55 -6.75
N LEU A 146 11.44 -0.66 -7.02
CA LEU A 146 12.23 -1.90 -7.02
C LEU A 146 13.40 -1.88 -8.01
N VAL A 147 13.16 -1.41 -9.24
CA VAL A 147 14.20 -1.28 -10.28
C VAL A 147 15.25 -0.26 -9.85
N VAL A 148 14.84 0.91 -9.34
CA VAL A 148 15.77 1.96 -8.89
C VAL A 148 16.57 1.47 -7.67
N LEU A 149 15.93 0.83 -6.68
CA LEU A 149 16.58 0.28 -5.48
C LEU A 149 17.54 -0.86 -5.78
N ASN A 150 17.38 -1.57 -6.91
CA ASN A 150 18.28 -2.65 -7.31
C ASN A 150 19.57 -2.19 -7.97
N ARG A 151 19.65 -0.93 -8.43
CA ARG A 151 20.87 -0.38 -9.03
C ARG A 151 22.03 -0.34 -8.01
N PRO A 152 23.26 -0.73 -8.42
CA PRO A 152 24.41 -0.75 -7.51
C PRO A 152 24.75 0.63 -6.95
N GLU A 153 24.61 1.69 -7.77
CA GLU A 153 24.77 3.10 -7.36
C GLU A 153 23.84 3.48 -6.19
N VAL A 154 22.59 3.04 -6.25
CA VAL A 154 21.58 3.33 -5.23
C VAL A 154 21.87 2.52 -3.97
N LYS A 155 22.22 1.24 -4.10
CA LYS A 155 22.65 0.40 -2.96
C LYS A 155 23.87 0.98 -2.23
N ALA A 156 24.82 1.57 -2.97
CA ALA A 156 25.97 2.26 -2.37
C ALA A 156 25.55 3.54 -1.64
N ALA A 157 24.66 4.34 -2.24
CA ALA A 157 24.12 5.57 -1.62
C ALA A 157 23.33 5.34 -0.32
N PHE A 158 22.73 4.16 -0.13
CA PHE A 158 22.11 3.78 1.14
C PHE A 158 23.11 3.29 2.21
N ARG A 159 24.31 2.86 1.83
CA ARG A 159 25.38 2.41 2.75
C ARG A 159 26.31 3.54 3.20
N SER A 160 26.36 4.65 2.47
CA SER A 160 27.25 5.78 2.75
C SER A 160 26.71 6.75 3.83
N LYS A 161 25.77 6.30 4.67
CA LYS A 161 25.17 7.10 5.74
C LYS A 161 25.14 6.32 7.03
#